data_AF-D3SF77-F1
#
_entry.id   AF-D3SF77-F1
#
_cell.length_a   1.000
_cell.length_b   1.000
_cell.length_c   1.000
_cell.angle_alpha   90.00
_cell.angle_beta   90.00
_cell.angle_gamma   90.00
#
_symmetry.space_group_name_H-M   'P 1'
#
loop_
_entity.id
_entity.type
_entity.pdbx_description
1 polymer ?
#
loop_
_entity_poly.entity_id
_entity_poly.type
_entity_poly.pdbx_seq_one_letter_code
_entity_poly.pdbx_strand_id
1 'polypeptide(L)'
;MDKSEFQVNGHYAVTMKDENGKLRPANIYVHSMEDEYMIVRRTSGGDVGLLFKLKYDDVVKIVRTHKVLDRKKFMIPEAMLKPKLWETRDSMRTYSSAPGLGK
;
A
#
# COMPACT_ATOMS: atom_id res chain seq x y z
N MET A 1 -6.72 -13.17 -1.22
CA MET A 1 -5.52 -13.65 -0.49
C MET A 1 -5.78 -13.57 1.00
N ASP A 2 -4.96 -14.19 1.84
CA ASP A 2 -5.12 -14.11 3.30
C ASP A 2 -4.31 -12.96 3.91
N LYS A 3 -4.79 -12.39 5.02
CA LYS A 3 -4.10 -11.34 5.78
C LYS A 3 -2.70 -11.78 6.21
N SER A 4 -2.51 -13.05 6.58
CA SER A 4 -1.24 -13.62 7.04
C SER A 4 -0.12 -13.63 6.00
N GLU A 5 -0.44 -13.49 4.70
CA GLU A 5 0.55 -13.40 3.63
C GLU A 5 1.24 -12.02 3.57
N PHE A 6 0.68 -11.04 4.27
CA PHE A 6 1.17 -9.67 4.32
C PHE A 6 1.72 -9.33 5.71
N GLN A 7 2.58 -8.32 5.76
CA GLN A 7 3.08 -7.77 7.00
C GLN A 7 3.14 -6.25 6.91
N VAL A 8 2.94 -5.60 8.06
CA VAL A 8 3.17 -4.16 8.21
C VAL A 8 4.64 -3.86 7.86
N ASN A 9 4.87 -2.78 7.11
CA ASN A 9 6.16 -2.42 6.51
C ASN A 9 6.68 -3.41 5.46
N GLY A 10 5.83 -4.27 4.91
CA GLY A 10 6.19 -5.13 3.78
C GLY A 10 6.12 -4.40 2.44
N HIS A 11 7.03 -4.74 1.51
CA HIS A 11 7.04 -4.24 0.14
C HIS A 11 6.82 -5.40 -0.83
N TYR A 12 5.79 -5.31 -1.65
CA TYR A 12 5.35 -6.40 -2.52
C TYR A 12 5.13 -5.91 -3.94
N ALA A 13 5.49 -6.75 -4.90
CA ALA A 13 4.96 -6.68 -6.26
C ALA A 13 3.77 -7.64 -6.34
N VAL A 14 2.59 -7.11 -6.61
CA VAL A 14 1.33 -7.88 -6.63
C VAL A 14 0.63 -7.74 -7.97
N THR A 15 -0.22 -8.72 -8.28
CA THR A 15 -1.29 -8.55 -9.26
C THR A 15 -2.60 -8.36 -8.50
N MET A 16 -3.28 -7.26 -8.75
CA MET A 16 -4.55 -6.92 -8.11
C MET A 16 -5.64 -6.66 -9.15
N LYS A 17 -6.90 -6.77 -8.75
CA LYS A 17 -8.05 -6.32 -9.53
C LYS A 17 -8.26 -4.84 -9.29
N ASP A 18 -8.55 -4.12 -10.37
CA ASP A 18 -9.04 -2.75 -10.36
C ASP A 18 -10.56 -2.73 -10.12
N GLU A 19 -11.15 -1.55 -9.94
CA GLU A 19 -12.60 -1.38 -9.72
C GLU A 19 -13.45 -1.99 -10.85
N ASN A 20 -12.89 -2.04 -12.07
CA ASN A 20 -13.51 -2.67 -13.24
C ASN A 20 -13.25 -4.19 -13.35
N GLY A 21 -12.68 -4.81 -12.32
CA GLY A 21 -12.30 -6.23 -12.31
C GLY A 21 -11.07 -6.58 -13.17
N LYS A 22 -10.45 -5.58 -13.82
CA LYS A 22 -9.27 -5.78 -14.67
C LYS A 22 -8.03 -6.05 -13.82
N LEU A 23 -7.23 -7.03 -14.22
CA LEU A 23 -5.96 -7.33 -13.57
C LEU A 23 -4.92 -6.25 -13.87
N ARG A 24 -4.30 -5.72 -12.82
CA ARG A 24 -3.25 -4.71 -12.87
C ARG A 24 -2.07 -5.13 -11.99
N PRO A 25 -0.83 -5.05 -12.49
CA PRO A 25 0.34 -5.16 -11.65
C PRO A 25 0.50 -3.89 -10.81
N ALA A 26 0.92 -4.04 -9.55
CA ALA A 26 1.20 -2.93 -8.66
C ALA A 26 2.38 -3.24 -7.74
N ASN A 27 3.24 -2.26 -7.48
CA ASN A 27 4.24 -2.33 -6.42
C ASN A 27 3.72 -1.55 -5.21
N ILE A 28 3.47 -2.25 -4.11
CA ILE A 28 2.81 -1.71 -2.92
C ILE A 28 3.69 -1.82 -1.69
N TYR A 29 3.62 -0.82 -0.83
CA TYR A 29 4.17 -0.86 0.53
C TYR A 29 3.04 -0.84 1.54
N VAL A 30 3.03 -1.77 2.49
CA VAL A 30 1.96 -1.91 3.49
C VAL A 30 2.28 -1.04 4.70
N HIS A 31 1.40 -0.11 5.03
CA HIS A 31 1.53 0.74 6.21
C HIS A 31 0.68 0.28 7.39
N SER A 32 -0.54 -0.21 7.14
CA SER A 32 -1.41 -0.81 8.17
C SER A 32 -2.17 -1.98 7.57
N MET A 33 -2.59 -2.90 8.45
CA MET A 33 -3.37 -4.08 8.12
C MET A 33 -4.58 -4.14 9.04
N GLU A 34 -5.72 -3.77 8.49
CA GLU A 34 -7.02 -3.99 9.12
C GLU A 34 -7.52 -5.40 8.76
N ASP A 35 -8.67 -5.80 9.29
CA ASP A 35 -9.20 -7.15 9.09
C ASP A 35 -9.69 -7.40 7.67
N GLU A 36 -10.35 -6.42 7.05
CA GLU A 36 -10.91 -6.56 5.69
C GLU A 36 -9.99 -5.98 4.59
N TYR A 37 -9.10 -5.07 4.96
CA TYR A 37 -8.25 -4.34 4.02
C TYR A 37 -6.91 -3.95 4.61
N MET A 38 -5.99 -3.57 3.74
CA MET A 38 -4.72 -2.95 4.09
C MET A 38 -4.67 -1.52 3.57
N ILE A 39 -3.98 -0.66 4.31
CA ILE A 39 -3.63 0.69 3.87
C ILE A 39 -2.25 0.61 3.25
N VAL A 40 -2.19 0.84 1.94
CA VAL A 40 -0.98 0.62 1.15
C VAL A 40 -0.58 1.87 0.37
N ARG A 41 0.72 1.99 0.11
CA ARG A 41 1.31 3.04 -0.72
C ARG A 41 1.75 2.48 -2.06
N ARG A 42 1.42 3.15 -3.16
CA ARG A 42 2.06 2.86 -4.46
C ARG A 42 3.52 3.32 -4.47
N THR A 43 4.41 2.42 -4.88
CA THR A 43 5.86 2.66 -4.95
C THR A 43 6.38 2.77 -6.39
N SER A 44 5.52 2.60 -7.40
CA SER A 44 5.88 2.71 -8.82
C SER A 44 4.72 3.20 -9.68
N GLY A 45 5.01 3.72 -10.88
CA GLY A 45 4.00 4.17 -11.85
C GLY A 45 3.66 5.66 -11.70
N GLY A 46 2.55 6.11 -12.31
CA GLY A 46 2.15 7.52 -12.30
C GLY A 46 1.62 8.04 -10.95
N ASP A 47 1.27 7.14 -10.03
CA ASP A 47 0.67 7.46 -8.73
C ASP A 47 1.60 7.15 -7.55
N VAL A 48 2.92 7.27 -7.73
CA VAL A 48 3.87 7.04 -6.63
C VAL A 48 3.52 7.95 -5.44
N GLY A 49 3.46 7.36 -4.25
CA GLY A 49 3.12 8.09 -3.02
C GLY A 49 1.62 8.19 -2.71
N LEU A 50 0.75 7.71 -3.60
CA LEU A 50 -0.67 7.55 -3.32
C LEU A 50 -0.87 6.47 -2.25
N LEU A 51 -1.54 6.83 -1.16
CA LEU A 51 -2.11 5.86 -0.23
C LEU A 51 -3.48 5.44 -0.73
N PHE A 52 -3.80 4.16 -0.61
CA PHE A 52 -5.11 3.63 -0.95
C PHE A 52 -5.43 2.39 -0.13
N LYS A 53 -6.73 2.09 -0.02
CA LYS A 53 -7.20 0.82 0.51
C LYS A 53 -7.07 -0.26 -0.53
N LEU A 54 -6.59 -1.41 -0.08
CA LEU A 54 -6.55 -2.60 -0.88
C LEU A 54 -7.15 -3.74 -0.05
N LYS A 55 -8.26 -4.30 -0.53
CA LYS A 55 -8.84 -5.49 0.10
C LYS A 55 -7.95 -6.69 -0.19
N TYR A 56 -7.89 -7.64 0.74
CA TYR A 56 -7.11 -8.86 0.52
C TYR A 56 -7.65 -9.70 -0.65
N ASP A 57 -8.96 -9.64 -0.90
CA ASP A 57 -9.64 -10.31 -2.02
C ASP A 57 -9.34 -9.69 -3.38
N ASP A 58 -8.98 -8.41 -3.42
CA ASP A 58 -8.59 -7.74 -4.66
C ASP A 58 -7.17 -8.15 -5.08
N VAL A 59 -6.37 -8.71 -4.17
CA VAL A 59 -5.07 -9.27 -4.52
C VAL A 59 -5.26 -10.69 -5.06
N VAL A 60 -4.80 -10.88 -6.29
CA VAL A 60 -4.86 -12.18 -6.99
C VAL A 60 -3.61 -13.01 -6.71
N LYS A 61 -2.44 -12.36 -6.68
CA LYS A 61 -1.19 -13.02 -6.32
C LYS A 61 -0.11 -12.04 -5.88
N ILE A 62 0.77 -12.49 -5.00
CA ILE A 62 2.07 -11.87 -4.74
C ILE A 62 3.07 -12.43 -5.75
N VAL A 63 3.62 -11.56 -6.59
CA VAL A 63 4.64 -11.92 -7.59
C VAL A 63 6.03 -11.92 -6.96
N ARG A 64 6.28 -10.96 -6.06
CA ARG A 64 7.57 -10.81 -5.39
C ARG A 64 7.43 -10.10 -4.06
N THR A 65 8.20 -10.54 -3.08
CA THR A 65 8.37 -9.85 -1.80
C THR A 65 9.76 -9.22 -1.76
N HIS A 66 9.81 -7.94 -1.40
CA HIS A 66 11.04 -7.18 -1.25
C HIS A 66 11.34 -6.98 0.24
N LYS A 67 12.58 -7.26 0.65
CA LYS A 67 13.03 -7.00 2.02
C LYS A 67 13.16 -5.49 2.22
N VAL A 68 12.38 -4.96 3.15
CA VAL A 68 12.46 -3.54 3.55
C VAL A 68 13.50 -3.42 4.66
N LEU A 69 14.55 -2.62 4.40
CA LEU A 69 15.51 -2.24 5.45
C LEU A 69 14.89 -1.15 6.31
N ASP A 70 15.21 -1.11 7.62
CA ASP A 70 14.64 -0.11 8.54
C ASP A 70 14.80 1.33 8.06
N ARG A 71 15.96 1.66 7.47
CA ARG A 71 16.25 3.00 6.92
C ARG A 71 15.45 3.34 5.65
N LYS A 72 14.79 2.36 5.04
CA LYS A 72 13.96 2.50 3.83
C LYS A 72 12.47 2.37 4.12
N LYS A 73 12.07 2.34 5.40
CA LYS A 73 10.66 2.39 5.79
C LYS A 73 10.05 3.72 5.37
N PHE A 74 8.92 3.66 4.69
CA PHE A 74 8.16 4.86 4.38
C PHE A 74 7.45 5.31 5.66
N MET A 75 7.89 6.42 6.22
CA MET A 75 7.28 7.01 7.40
C MET A 75 6.11 7.91 6.98
N ILE A 76 4.95 7.71 7.61
CA ILE A 76 3.79 8.58 7.49
C ILE A 76 3.21 8.83 8.88
N PRO A 77 2.61 10.01 9.14
CA PRO A 77 1.87 10.29 10.37
C PRO A 77 0.84 9.20 10.69
N GLU A 78 0.86 8.69 11.93
CA GLU A 78 -0.12 7.69 12.40
C GLU A 78 -1.57 8.16 12.30
N ALA A 79 -1.80 9.47 12.38
CA ALA A 79 -3.12 10.06 12.16
C ALA A 79 -3.71 9.70 10.79
N MET A 80 -2.87 9.48 9.77
CA MET A 80 -3.29 9.03 8.44
C MET A 80 -3.60 7.54 8.35
N LEU A 81 -3.28 6.76 9.39
CA LEU A 81 -3.55 5.32 9.46
C LEU A 81 -4.77 4.99 10.32
N LYS A 82 -5.38 5.99 10.96
CA LYS A 82 -6.56 5.77 11.82
C LYS A 82 -7.72 5.22 10.99
N PRO A 83 -8.34 4.08 11.38
CA PRO A 83 -9.45 3.46 10.63
C PRO A 83 -10.59 4.43 10.33
N LYS A 84 -10.92 5.31 11.28
CA LYS A 84 -11.95 6.35 11.14
C LYS A 84 -11.76 7.27 9.92
N LEU A 85 -10.51 7.53 9.51
CA LEU A 85 -10.22 8.35 8.32
C LEU A 85 -10.57 7.62 7.02
N TRP A 86 -10.50 6.29 7.07
CA TRP A 86 -10.66 5.41 5.92
C TRP A 86 -12.10 4.89 5.79
N GLU A 87 -12.96 4.98 6.79
CA GLU A 87 -14.38 4.59 6.68
C GLU A 87 -15.07 5.09 5.39
N THR A 88 -14.80 6.33 4.98
CA THR A 88 -15.40 6.96 3.78
C THR A 88 -14.43 7.15 2.61
N ARG A 89 -13.14 6.82 2.77
CA ARG A 89 -12.09 7.11 1.79
C ARG A 89 -11.44 5.84 1.27
N ASP A 90 -11.24 5.75 -0.04
CA ASP A 90 -10.52 4.63 -0.64
C ASP A 90 -9.11 4.99 -1.13
N SER A 91 -8.84 6.28 -1.32
CA SER A 91 -7.51 6.77 -1.62
C SER A 91 -7.24 8.16 -1.04
N MET A 92 -5.97 8.43 -0.80
CA MET A 92 -5.47 9.70 -0.28
C MET A 92 -4.08 9.97 -0.85
N ARG A 93 -3.89 11.12 -1.50
CA ARG A 93 -2.56 11.60 -1.84
C ARG A 93 -1.89 12.09 -0.58
N THR A 94 -0.71 11.55 -0.28
CA THR A 94 0.12 12.07 0.80
C THR A 94 1.25 12.90 0.21
N TYR A 95 1.40 14.14 0.67
CA TYR A 95 2.64 14.89 0.50
C TYR A 95 3.67 14.29 1.47
N SER A 96 4.18 13.11 1.13
CA SER A 96 5.34 12.56 1.81
C SER A 96 6.57 12.99 1.01
N SER A 97 7.13 14.14 1.37
CA SER A 97 8.49 14.49 0.99
C SER A 97 9.39 13.38 1.53
N ALA A 98 9.99 12.58 0.65
CA ALA A 98 11.09 11.73 1.05
C ALA A 98 12.28 12.67 1.32
N PRO A 99 12.75 12.85 2.56
CA PRO A 99 13.96 13.63 2.80
C PRO A 99 15.12 12.77 2.27
N GLY A 100 15.55 13.02 1.04
CA GLY A 100 16.68 12.30 0.42
C GLY A 100 16.47 11.81 -1.00
N LEU A 101 15.29 11.94 -1.60
CA LEU A 101 15.09 11.79 -3.05
C LEU A 101 14.72 13.15 -3.60
N GLY A 102 15.74 14.01 -3.72
CA GLY A 102 15.65 15.27 -4.43
C GLY A 102 15.22 15.06 -5.88
N LYS A 103 14.66 16.13 -6.44
CA LYS A 103 14.47 16.28 -7.88
C LYS A 103 15.79 16.11 -8.63
#